data_AF-A0A3P3UAA8-F1
#
_entry.id   AF-A0A3P3UAA8-F1
#
_cell.length_a   1.000
_cell.length_b   1.000
_cell.length_c   1.000
_cell.angle_alpha   90.00
_cell.angle_beta   90.00
_cell.angle_gamma   90.00
#
_symmetry.space_group_name_H-M   'P 1'
#
loop_
_entity.id
_entity.type
_entity.pdbx_description
1 polymer ?
#
loop_
_entity_poly.entity_id
_entity_poly.type
_entity_poly.pdbx_seq_one_letter_code
_entity_poly.pdbx_strand_id
1 'polypeptide(L)'
;MGVIELARLQFATTTILHFVFVPISIGLSLLIAIMETIYVVTKKELYKKMAKFWGHFLLINFAVGVVTGILQEFQFGMNWSDFSRFVGDVFGTPLAVEALLAFFLESTFIGLWIFGWDRLSKGVHLASMWLVSIGSMLSAFWILTANSFMQRPVGYSIANGRAEMTDMWAMITNEQVLWEYPHTIFAAFATGAFLVAGISAWKLLRKKDVPFFKTSFTISIIVASISSIAIALFGHGQAQFLVETQPMKMAASEGLWERSEDPAPWTVVAGIDPDKQENTFELKIPYFLSYLSYSKFSGAVTGMKELQAEYEATYGPGNYIPPVRTTFWSFRIMVGSGSAMILLALYGLYLSVRRKLDQATPLYMRIMIVAIALPFIANTAGWVMTEIGRQPWTVFGLLRTEDSISASIRTHHVLFSLVSFTVLYLILLGILAFLFVREARKSPYDHHNPDVTIDDPYQYQGGKQHAAE
;
A
#
# COMPACT_ATOMS: atom_id res chain seq x y z
N MET A 1 5.56 10.69 -27.06
CA MET A 1 5.50 9.41 -26.32
C MET A 1 5.10 8.34 -27.30
N GLY A 2 5.84 7.24 -27.36
CA GLY A 2 5.46 6.04 -28.10
C GLY A 2 4.43 5.21 -27.35
N VAL A 3 4.09 4.05 -27.90
CA VAL A 3 3.08 3.15 -27.34
C VAL A 3 3.53 2.54 -26.01
N ILE A 4 4.82 2.22 -25.86
CA ILE A 4 5.39 1.66 -24.63
C ILE A 4 5.31 2.67 -23.48
N GLU A 5 5.68 3.93 -23.71
CA GLU A 5 5.62 4.95 -22.66
C GLU A 5 4.19 5.24 -22.23
N LEU A 6 3.23 5.24 -23.18
CA LEU A 6 1.82 5.39 -22.85
C LEU A 6 1.28 4.20 -22.06
N ALA A 7 1.63 2.96 -22.43
CA ALA A 7 1.20 1.76 -21.72
C ALA A 7 1.74 1.74 -20.28
N ARG A 8 3.02 2.12 -20.11
CA ARG A 8 3.65 2.30 -18.79
C ARG A 8 2.97 3.39 -17.98
N LEU A 9 2.68 4.54 -18.58
CA LEU A 9 2.00 5.65 -17.91
C LEU A 9 0.59 5.26 -17.47
N GLN A 10 -0.14 4.53 -18.31
CA GLN A 10 -1.48 4.03 -17.99
C GLN A 10 -1.44 3.06 -16.81
N PHE A 11 -0.55 2.06 -16.86
CA PHE A 11 -0.40 1.10 -15.76
C PHE A 11 0.00 1.81 -14.47
N ALA A 12 1.00 2.69 -14.52
CA ALA A 12 1.43 3.48 -13.36
C ALA A 12 0.28 4.34 -12.78
N THR A 13 -0.49 5.02 -13.62
CA THR A 13 -1.62 5.85 -13.19
C THR A 13 -2.69 5.02 -12.51
N THR A 14 -3.08 3.89 -13.11
CA THR A 14 -4.07 2.98 -12.57
C THR A 14 -3.61 2.37 -11.24
N THR A 15 -2.39 1.87 -11.16
CA THR A 15 -1.85 1.25 -9.93
C THR A 15 -1.70 2.28 -8.82
N ILE A 16 -1.14 3.48 -9.08
CA ILE A 16 -0.99 4.52 -8.06
C ILE A 16 -2.34 4.94 -7.50
N LEU A 17 -3.34 5.15 -8.37
CA LEU A 17 -4.67 5.57 -7.94
C LEU A 17 -5.41 4.44 -7.21
N HIS A 18 -5.29 3.19 -7.66
CA HIS A 18 -5.84 2.04 -6.94
C HIS A 18 -5.22 1.88 -5.54
N PHE A 19 -3.89 2.05 -5.44
CA PHE A 19 -3.15 1.93 -4.18
C PHE A 19 -3.41 3.09 -3.19
N VAL A 20 -4.23 4.09 -3.55
CA VAL A 20 -4.79 5.01 -2.55
C VAL A 20 -5.79 4.29 -1.66
N PHE A 21 -6.61 3.40 -2.22
CA PHE A 21 -7.72 2.76 -1.50
C PHE A 21 -7.25 1.55 -0.69
N VAL A 22 -6.34 0.74 -1.24
CA VAL A 22 -5.84 -0.50 -0.63
C VAL A 22 -5.35 -0.33 0.81
N PRO A 23 -4.38 0.57 1.11
CA PRO A 23 -3.84 0.72 2.46
C PRO A 23 -4.86 1.28 3.45
N ILE A 24 -5.85 2.05 2.99
CA ILE A 24 -6.96 2.52 3.83
C ILE A 24 -7.80 1.33 4.29
N SER A 25 -8.18 0.42 3.38
CA SER A 25 -8.99 -0.76 3.73
C SER A 25 -8.29 -1.63 4.76
N ILE A 26 -7.05 -2.05 4.48
CA ILE A 26 -6.23 -2.91 5.37
C ILE A 26 -6.00 -2.23 6.73
N GLY A 27 -5.70 -0.93 6.74
CA GLY A 27 -5.44 -0.20 7.97
C GLY A 27 -6.71 0.01 8.82
N LEU A 28 -7.83 0.37 8.19
CA LEU A 28 -9.10 0.55 8.90
C LEU A 28 -9.67 -0.77 9.39
N SER A 29 -9.59 -1.85 8.61
CA SER A 29 -10.10 -3.16 9.03
C SER A 29 -9.45 -3.64 10.32
N LEU A 30 -8.12 -3.48 10.44
CA LEU A 30 -7.39 -3.79 11.66
C LEU A 30 -7.85 -2.91 12.83
N LEU A 31 -7.93 -1.59 12.63
CA LEU A 31 -8.34 -0.67 13.69
C LEU A 31 -9.75 -0.94 14.19
N ILE A 32 -10.68 -1.25 13.29
CA ILE A 32 -12.06 -1.61 13.63
C ILE A 32 -12.08 -2.95 14.38
N ALA A 33 -11.34 -3.95 13.94
CA ALA A 33 -11.22 -5.24 14.64
C ALA A 33 -10.66 -5.07 16.07
N ILE A 34 -9.67 -4.18 16.26
CA ILE A 34 -9.15 -3.82 17.60
C ILE A 34 -10.24 -3.14 18.43
N MET A 35 -10.91 -2.13 17.89
CA MET A 35 -11.97 -1.41 18.61
C MET A 35 -13.10 -2.35 19.02
N GLU A 36 -13.54 -3.23 18.12
CA GLU A 36 -14.57 -4.20 18.40
C GLU A 36 -14.12 -5.27 19.40
N THR A 37 -12.85 -5.70 19.33
CA THR A 37 -12.28 -6.60 20.35
C THR A 37 -12.39 -5.97 21.74
N ILE A 38 -12.00 -4.70 21.87
CA ILE A 38 -12.12 -3.96 23.13
C ILE A 38 -13.60 -3.84 23.55
N TYR A 39 -14.53 -3.63 22.60
CA TYR A 39 -15.96 -3.64 22.89
C TYR A 39 -16.41 -4.98 23.48
N VAL A 40 -16.10 -6.10 22.83
CA VAL A 40 -16.56 -7.43 23.25
C VAL A 40 -15.99 -7.79 24.63
N VAL A 41 -14.73 -7.47 24.88
CA VAL A 41 -14.06 -7.76 26.16
C VAL A 41 -14.55 -6.85 27.28
N THR A 42 -14.61 -5.53 27.04
CA THR A 42 -14.90 -4.55 28.11
C THR A 42 -16.38 -4.20 28.25
N LYS A 43 -17.21 -4.55 27.26
CA LYS A 43 -18.64 -4.20 27.16
C LYS A 43 -18.93 -2.70 27.15
N LYS A 44 -17.91 -1.86 26.93
CA LYS A 44 -18.05 -0.40 26.87
C LYS A 44 -18.60 0.01 25.50
N GLU A 45 -19.85 0.48 25.48
CA GLU A 45 -20.58 0.87 24.26
C GLU A 45 -19.89 1.95 23.40
N LEU A 46 -18.96 2.72 23.97
CA LEU A 46 -18.14 3.67 23.22
C LEU A 46 -17.41 2.98 22.05
N TYR A 47 -16.82 1.81 22.29
CA TYR A 47 -16.04 1.11 21.27
C TYR A 47 -16.93 0.48 20.18
N LYS A 48 -18.15 0.07 20.52
CA LYS A 48 -19.17 -0.33 19.52
C LYS A 48 -19.47 0.82 18.56
N LYS A 49 -19.71 2.02 19.12
CA LYS A 49 -19.94 3.24 18.33
C LYS A 49 -18.73 3.59 17.46
N MET A 50 -17.51 3.41 18.00
CA MET A 50 -16.28 3.63 17.23
C MET A 50 -16.18 2.65 16.06
N ALA A 51 -16.39 1.35 16.29
CA ALA A 51 -16.39 0.34 15.25
C ALA A 51 -17.40 0.65 14.13
N LYS A 52 -18.64 1.04 14.48
CA LYS A 52 -19.67 1.45 13.50
C LYS A 52 -19.26 2.71 12.71
N PHE A 53 -18.83 3.77 13.39
CA PHE A 53 -18.47 5.04 12.75
C PHE A 53 -17.29 4.87 11.78
N TRP A 54 -16.19 4.25 12.22
CA TRP A 54 -15.03 3.99 11.35
C TRP A 54 -15.34 2.93 10.29
N GLY A 55 -16.28 2.03 10.58
CA GLY A 55 -16.89 1.12 9.62
C GLY A 55 -17.41 1.82 8.37
N HIS A 56 -18.11 2.95 8.50
CA HIS A 56 -18.59 3.67 7.31
C HIS A 56 -17.45 4.12 6.38
N PHE A 57 -16.32 4.59 6.94
CA PHE A 57 -15.14 4.93 6.14
C PHE A 57 -14.59 3.70 5.42
N LEU A 58 -14.48 2.57 6.13
CA LEU A 58 -14.07 1.30 5.52
C LEU A 58 -14.99 0.92 4.37
N LEU A 59 -16.31 0.97 4.55
CA LEU A 59 -17.28 0.56 3.52
C LEU A 59 -17.26 1.45 2.27
N ILE A 60 -17.20 2.77 2.48
CA ILE A 60 -17.11 3.72 1.37
C ILE A 60 -15.81 3.47 0.59
N ASN A 61 -14.68 3.28 1.29
CA ASN A 61 -13.40 3.02 0.66
C ASN A 61 -13.36 1.67 -0.05
N PHE A 62 -13.87 0.63 0.60
CA PHE A 62 -13.89 -0.74 0.10
C PHE A 62 -14.66 -0.83 -1.23
N ALA A 63 -15.83 -0.19 -1.33
CA ALA A 63 -16.60 -0.16 -2.57
C ALA A 63 -15.81 0.43 -3.76
N VAL A 64 -15.07 1.52 -3.54
CA VAL A 64 -14.22 2.13 -4.57
C VAL A 64 -12.97 1.27 -4.87
N GLY A 65 -12.38 0.68 -3.83
CA GLY A 65 -11.25 -0.23 -3.94
C GLY A 65 -11.54 -1.44 -4.82
N VAL A 66 -12.69 -2.09 -4.62
CA VAL A 66 -13.12 -3.24 -5.44
C VAL A 66 -13.22 -2.87 -6.93
N VAL A 67 -13.91 -1.76 -7.25
CA VAL A 67 -14.07 -1.31 -8.65
C VAL A 67 -12.72 -1.02 -9.31
N THR A 68 -11.82 -0.36 -8.59
CA THR A 68 -10.51 -0.01 -9.12
C THR A 68 -9.55 -1.20 -9.21
N GLY A 69 -9.70 -2.24 -8.37
CA GLY A 69 -8.93 -3.47 -8.42
C GLY A 69 -9.28 -4.33 -9.64
N ILE A 70 -10.58 -4.47 -9.94
CA ILE A 70 -11.06 -5.20 -11.13
C ILE A 70 -10.43 -4.61 -12.41
N LEU A 71 -10.38 -3.28 -12.52
CA LEU A 71 -9.76 -2.61 -13.67
C LEU A 71 -8.26 -2.91 -13.78
N GLN A 72 -7.55 -3.00 -12.66
CA GLN A 72 -6.12 -3.30 -12.64
C GLN A 72 -5.83 -4.75 -13.07
N GLU A 73 -6.64 -5.71 -12.64
CA GLU A 73 -6.50 -7.14 -13.01
C GLU A 73 -6.56 -7.32 -14.54
N PHE A 74 -7.54 -6.68 -15.20
CA PHE A 74 -7.66 -6.77 -16.66
C PHE A 74 -6.51 -6.08 -17.41
N GLN A 75 -5.80 -5.12 -16.81
CA GLN A 75 -4.71 -4.42 -17.51
C GLN A 75 -3.52 -5.34 -17.84
N PHE A 76 -3.27 -6.38 -17.04
CA PHE A 76 -2.25 -7.38 -17.36
C PHE A 76 -2.54 -8.06 -18.70
N GLY A 77 -3.79 -8.47 -18.95
CA GLY A 77 -4.17 -9.12 -20.21
C GLY A 77 -4.30 -8.17 -21.41
N MET A 78 -4.61 -6.89 -21.18
CA MET A 78 -4.85 -5.92 -22.26
C MET A 78 -3.55 -5.37 -22.87
N ASN A 79 -2.79 -4.58 -22.11
CA ASN A 79 -1.61 -3.88 -22.63
C ASN A 79 -0.33 -4.71 -22.56
N TRP A 80 -0.35 -5.80 -21.78
CA TRP A 80 0.83 -6.58 -21.41
C TRP A 80 0.68 -8.07 -21.76
N SER A 81 0.10 -8.38 -22.93
CA SER A 81 -0.23 -9.76 -23.29
C SER A 81 1.00 -10.67 -23.45
N ASP A 82 2.14 -10.15 -23.91
CA ASP A 82 3.37 -10.95 -24.02
C ASP A 82 3.99 -11.22 -22.65
N PHE A 83 3.90 -10.28 -21.71
CA PHE A 83 4.15 -10.56 -20.30
C PHE A 83 3.22 -11.67 -19.77
N SER A 84 1.91 -11.57 -19.98
CA SER A 84 0.96 -12.59 -19.51
C SER A 84 1.21 -13.97 -20.13
N ARG A 85 1.62 -14.05 -21.39
CA ARG A 85 2.02 -15.31 -22.04
C ARG A 85 3.30 -15.88 -21.44
N PHE A 86 4.27 -15.02 -21.16
CA PHE A 86 5.58 -15.42 -20.66
C PHE A 86 5.53 -15.90 -19.21
N VAL A 87 4.84 -15.20 -18.31
CA VAL A 87 4.81 -15.54 -16.87
C VAL A 87 3.48 -16.10 -16.37
N GLY A 88 2.49 -16.31 -17.23
CA GLY A 88 1.12 -16.62 -16.81
C GLY A 88 0.99 -17.81 -15.86
N ASP A 89 1.83 -18.84 -16.01
CA ASP A 89 1.83 -20.03 -15.16
C ASP A 89 2.36 -19.74 -13.74
N VAL A 90 3.34 -18.84 -13.62
CA VAL A 90 3.94 -18.47 -12.33
C VAL A 90 3.17 -17.33 -11.68
N PHE A 91 2.92 -16.26 -12.43
CA PHE A 91 2.28 -15.03 -11.95
C PHE A 91 0.78 -15.22 -11.76
N GLY A 92 0.12 -15.99 -12.62
CA GLY A 92 -1.34 -16.19 -12.57
C GLY A 92 -1.81 -16.99 -11.36
N THR A 93 -1.01 -17.92 -10.84
CA THR A 93 -1.39 -18.76 -9.70
C THR A 93 -1.64 -17.95 -8.42
N PRO A 94 -0.71 -17.08 -7.95
CA PRO A 94 -0.99 -16.21 -6.80
C PRO A 94 -2.22 -15.32 -6.98
N LEU A 95 -2.43 -14.74 -8.18
CA LEU A 95 -3.61 -13.91 -8.47
C LEU A 95 -4.92 -14.72 -8.38
N ALA A 96 -4.93 -15.95 -8.89
CA ALA A 96 -6.09 -16.83 -8.78
C ALA A 96 -6.40 -17.21 -7.32
N VAL A 97 -5.36 -17.49 -6.52
CA VAL A 97 -5.53 -17.79 -5.08
C VAL A 97 -6.02 -16.57 -4.32
N GLU A 98 -5.51 -15.37 -4.62
CA GLU A 98 -6.01 -14.11 -4.08
C GLU A 98 -7.52 -13.97 -4.28
N ALA A 99 -8.00 -14.17 -5.50
CA ALA A 99 -9.42 -14.05 -5.83
C ALA A 99 -10.29 -15.11 -5.13
N LEU A 100 -9.86 -16.38 -5.16
CA LEU A 100 -10.64 -17.50 -4.63
C LEU A 100 -10.67 -17.57 -3.10
N LEU A 101 -9.57 -17.18 -2.44
CA LEU A 101 -9.42 -17.28 -1.00
C LEU A 101 -9.62 -15.93 -0.32
N ALA A 102 -8.78 -14.95 -0.62
CA ALA A 102 -8.70 -13.71 0.15
C ALA A 102 -9.87 -12.77 -0.15
N PHE A 103 -10.15 -12.51 -1.43
CA PHE A 103 -11.26 -11.64 -1.84
C PHE A 103 -12.62 -12.22 -1.43
N PHE A 104 -12.80 -13.54 -1.58
CA PHE A 104 -14.02 -14.21 -1.18
C PHE A 104 -14.25 -14.15 0.33
N LEU A 105 -13.19 -14.37 1.13
CA LEU A 105 -13.23 -14.21 2.58
C LEU A 105 -13.61 -12.78 2.97
N GLU A 106 -12.92 -11.79 2.41
CA GLU A 106 -13.16 -10.38 2.72
C GLU A 106 -14.57 -9.93 2.35
N SER A 107 -15.00 -10.15 1.10
CA SER A 107 -16.31 -9.74 0.59
C SER A 107 -17.49 -10.43 1.29
N THR A 108 -17.34 -11.70 1.69
CA THR A 108 -18.37 -12.42 2.42
C THR A 108 -18.50 -11.92 3.86
N PHE A 109 -17.37 -11.85 4.58
CA PHE A 109 -17.39 -11.50 6.00
C PHE A 109 -17.62 -10.01 6.25
N ILE A 110 -17.29 -9.12 5.31
CA ILE A 110 -17.66 -7.70 5.42
C ILE A 110 -19.18 -7.54 5.32
N GLY A 111 -19.85 -8.29 4.44
CA GLY A 111 -21.32 -8.32 4.38
C GLY A 111 -21.95 -8.80 5.69
N LEU A 112 -21.44 -9.90 6.25
CA LEU A 112 -21.89 -10.40 7.55
C LEU A 112 -21.65 -9.39 8.68
N TRP A 113 -20.52 -8.69 8.67
CA TRP A 113 -20.20 -7.68 9.68
C TRP A 113 -21.10 -6.43 9.59
N ILE A 114 -21.45 -5.97 8.40
CA ILE A 114 -22.32 -4.80 8.24
C ILE A 114 -23.73 -5.09 8.77
N PHE A 115 -24.32 -6.19 8.31
CA PHE A 115 -25.72 -6.53 8.58
C PHE A 115 -25.91 -7.38 9.85
N GLY A 116 -24.81 -7.78 10.49
CA GLY A 116 -24.81 -8.73 11.60
C GLY A 116 -24.99 -8.13 12.98
N TRP A 117 -24.93 -6.80 13.15
CA TRP A 117 -24.89 -6.18 14.48
C TRP A 117 -26.02 -6.60 15.45
N ASP A 118 -27.21 -6.82 14.90
CA ASP A 118 -28.42 -7.20 15.65
C ASP A 118 -28.87 -8.64 15.34
N ARG A 119 -28.10 -9.38 14.53
CA ARG A 119 -28.41 -10.75 14.06
C ARG A 119 -27.41 -11.81 14.49
N LEU A 120 -26.16 -11.43 14.74
CA LEU A 120 -25.06 -12.31 15.11
C LEU A 120 -24.74 -12.15 16.60
N SER A 121 -24.22 -13.22 17.20
CA SER A 121 -23.65 -13.11 18.54
C SER A 121 -22.39 -12.22 18.49
N LYS A 122 -22.08 -11.54 19.60
CA LYS A 122 -20.92 -10.63 19.68
C LYS A 122 -19.60 -11.28 19.26
N GLY A 123 -19.42 -12.56 19.56
CA GLY A 123 -18.21 -13.30 19.17
C GLY A 123 -18.13 -13.58 17.68
N VAL A 124 -19.26 -13.97 17.06
CA VAL A 124 -19.32 -14.24 15.61
C VAL A 124 -19.18 -12.93 14.81
N HIS A 125 -19.79 -11.85 15.30
CA HIS A 125 -19.63 -10.53 14.70
C HIS A 125 -18.17 -10.07 14.72
N LEU A 126 -17.50 -10.20 15.87
CA LEU A 126 -16.08 -9.87 16.01
C LEU A 126 -15.20 -10.76 15.13
N ALA A 127 -15.47 -12.07 15.08
CA ALA A 127 -14.76 -12.99 14.21
C ALA A 127 -14.89 -12.57 12.73
N SER A 128 -16.05 -12.06 12.31
CA SER A 128 -16.27 -11.56 10.96
C SER A 128 -15.32 -10.39 10.64
N MET A 129 -15.16 -9.43 11.56
CA MET A 129 -14.25 -8.31 11.34
C MET A 129 -12.78 -8.73 11.30
N TRP A 130 -12.37 -9.69 12.13
CA TRP A 130 -11.01 -10.25 12.07
C TRP A 130 -10.76 -11.00 10.77
N LEU A 131 -11.75 -11.75 10.27
CA LEU A 131 -11.64 -12.43 8.98
C LEU A 131 -11.56 -11.44 7.80
N VAL A 132 -12.26 -10.31 7.85
CA VAL A 132 -12.07 -9.21 6.89
C VAL A 132 -10.64 -8.68 6.95
N SER A 133 -10.12 -8.39 8.16
CA SER A 133 -8.76 -7.88 8.31
C SER A 133 -7.71 -8.89 7.83
N ILE A 134 -7.83 -10.17 8.20
CA ILE A 134 -6.92 -11.23 7.77
C ILE A 134 -7.03 -11.47 6.26
N GLY A 135 -8.25 -11.47 5.70
CA GLY A 135 -8.50 -11.58 4.27
C GLY A 135 -7.78 -10.50 3.48
N SER A 136 -7.91 -9.24 3.89
CA SER A 136 -7.23 -8.12 3.25
C SER A 136 -5.69 -8.24 3.30
N MET A 137 -5.14 -8.77 4.40
CA MET A 137 -3.71 -9.05 4.53
C MET A 137 -3.27 -10.24 3.66
N LEU A 138 -4.10 -11.28 3.54
CA LEU A 138 -3.85 -12.42 2.66
C LEU A 138 -3.88 -12.02 1.19
N SER A 139 -4.77 -11.12 0.78
CA SER A 139 -4.78 -10.56 -0.58
C SER A 139 -3.46 -9.85 -0.87
N ALA A 140 -3.04 -8.95 0.03
CA ALA A 140 -1.74 -8.30 -0.05
C ALA A 140 -0.57 -9.30 -0.11
N PHE A 141 -0.63 -10.42 0.63
CA PHE A 141 0.41 -11.44 0.58
C PHE A 141 0.54 -12.08 -0.81
N TRP A 142 -0.58 -12.49 -1.41
CA TRP A 142 -0.57 -13.17 -2.70
C TRP A 142 -0.19 -12.25 -3.85
N ILE A 143 -0.69 -11.00 -3.87
CA ILE A 143 -0.30 -10.05 -4.91
C ILE A 143 1.17 -9.63 -4.78
N LEU A 144 1.70 -9.51 -3.56
CA LEU A 144 3.12 -9.24 -3.33
C LEU A 144 3.98 -10.46 -3.64
N THR A 145 3.49 -11.69 -3.46
CA THR A 145 4.17 -12.89 -3.95
C THR A 145 4.38 -12.82 -5.48
N ALA A 146 3.36 -12.38 -6.20
CA ALA A 146 3.45 -12.16 -7.65
C ALA A 146 4.43 -11.03 -8.01
N ASN A 147 4.38 -9.88 -7.31
CA ASN A 147 5.33 -8.78 -7.54
C ASN A 147 6.78 -9.20 -7.22
N SER A 148 7.00 -9.86 -6.10
CA SER A 148 8.32 -10.29 -5.66
C SER A 148 8.94 -11.32 -6.61
N PHE A 149 8.13 -12.15 -7.30
CA PHE A 149 8.63 -12.94 -8.43
C PHE A 149 9.16 -12.05 -9.57
N MET A 150 8.48 -10.96 -9.90
CA MET A 150 8.96 -10.00 -10.91
C MET A 150 10.27 -9.32 -10.50
N GLN A 151 10.48 -9.12 -9.20
CA GLN A 151 11.71 -8.53 -8.64
C GLN A 151 12.85 -9.56 -8.53
N ARG A 152 12.56 -10.77 -8.07
CA ARG A 152 13.53 -11.86 -7.88
C ARG A 152 12.86 -13.17 -8.32
N PRO A 153 13.02 -13.56 -9.59
CA PRO A 153 12.41 -14.78 -10.10
C PRO A 153 13.00 -16.02 -9.43
N VAL A 154 12.15 -16.84 -8.80
CA VAL A 154 12.49 -18.12 -8.16
C VAL A 154 11.37 -19.13 -8.39
N GLY A 155 11.64 -20.42 -8.21
CA GLY A 155 10.61 -21.47 -8.30
C GLY A 155 10.02 -21.68 -9.70
N TYR A 156 10.80 -21.38 -10.75
CA TYR A 156 10.38 -21.51 -12.15
C TYR A 156 11.43 -22.26 -12.99
N SER A 157 11.01 -22.74 -14.17
CA SER A 157 11.91 -23.13 -15.25
C SER A 157 11.44 -22.52 -16.57
N ILE A 158 12.36 -22.32 -17.52
CA ILE A 158 11.98 -21.87 -18.86
C ILE A 158 11.67 -23.11 -19.71
N ALA A 159 10.42 -23.25 -20.12
CA ALA A 159 9.95 -24.31 -21.00
C ALA A 159 9.07 -23.71 -22.09
N ASN A 160 9.26 -24.16 -23.34
CA ASN A 160 8.48 -23.68 -24.50
C ASN A 160 8.46 -22.15 -24.68
N GLY A 161 9.55 -21.47 -24.32
CA GLY A 161 9.66 -20.01 -24.44
C GLY A 161 8.88 -19.21 -23.39
N ARG A 162 8.42 -19.84 -22.31
CA ARG A 162 7.73 -19.20 -21.17
C ARG A 162 8.29 -19.69 -19.84
N ALA A 163 8.05 -18.93 -18.78
CA ALA A 163 8.32 -19.36 -17.41
C ALA A 163 7.17 -20.25 -16.91
N GLU A 164 7.50 -21.48 -16.55
CA GLU A 164 6.58 -22.47 -15.96
C GLU A 164 6.94 -22.68 -14.49
N MET A 165 5.93 -22.76 -13.61
CA MET A 165 6.13 -22.88 -12.17
C MET A 165 6.61 -24.29 -11.83
N THR A 166 7.73 -24.39 -11.12
CA THR A 166 8.31 -25.67 -10.68
C THR A 166 8.20 -25.87 -9.17
N ASP A 167 8.20 -24.78 -8.40
CA ASP A 167 8.13 -24.83 -6.94
C ASP A 167 7.36 -23.64 -6.37
N MET A 168 6.10 -23.87 -6.01
CA MET A 168 5.24 -22.87 -5.37
C MET A 168 5.76 -22.47 -3.98
N TRP A 169 6.42 -23.39 -3.26
CA TRP A 169 6.95 -23.08 -1.94
C TRP A 169 8.13 -22.11 -2.03
N ALA A 170 9.00 -22.26 -3.03
CA ALA A 170 10.07 -21.31 -3.29
C ALA A 170 9.53 -19.89 -3.61
N MET A 171 8.36 -19.78 -4.25
CA MET A 171 7.72 -18.48 -4.46
C MET A 171 7.16 -17.86 -3.17
N ILE A 172 6.43 -18.65 -2.38
CA ILE A 172 5.83 -18.20 -1.10
C ILE A 172 6.92 -17.81 -0.09
N THR A 173 8.05 -18.52 -0.11
CA THR A 173 9.21 -18.26 0.75
C THR A 173 10.29 -17.41 0.08
N ASN A 174 9.97 -16.76 -1.04
CA ASN A 174 10.89 -15.85 -1.71
C ASN A 174 11.31 -14.74 -0.73
N GLU A 175 12.60 -14.63 -0.48
CA GLU A 175 13.17 -13.66 0.46
C GLU A 175 12.73 -12.21 0.17
N GLN A 176 12.48 -11.89 -1.10
CA GLN A 176 11.92 -10.59 -1.47
C GLN A 176 10.54 -10.36 -0.82
N VAL A 177 9.63 -11.35 -0.86
CA VAL A 177 8.30 -11.27 -0.20
C VAL A 177 8.46 -11.10 1.30
N LEU A 178 9.42 -11.81 1.90
CA LEU A 178 9.62 -11.80 3.36
C LEU A 178 10.02 -10.41 3.89
N TRP A 179 10.62 -9.57 3.06
CA TRP A 179 10.90 -8.16 3.38
C TRP A 179 9.80 -7.20 2.92
N GLU A 180 9.31 -7.39 1.69
CA GLU A 180 8.35 -6.50 1.03
C GLU A 180 6.95 -6.56 1.65
N TYR A 181 6.48 -7.76 1.99
CA TYR A 181 5.17 -7.98 2.61
C TYR A 181 5.02 -7.25 3.95
N PRO A 182 5.88 -7.48 4.97
CA PRO A 182 5.73 -6.77 6.24
C PRO A 182 5.91 -5.26 6.06
N HIS A 183 6.85 -4.80 5.23
CA HIS A 183 7.02 -3.37 4.95
C HIS A 183 5.72 -2.73 4.43
N THR A 184 5.06 -3.37 3.46
CA THR A 184 3.82 -2.90 2.85
C THR A 184 2.63 -2.97 3.80
N ILE A 185 2.50 -4.05 4.58
CA ILE A 185 1.41 -4.21 5.57
C ILE A 185 1.51 -3.18 6.67
N PHE A 186 2.71 -2.93 7.22
CA PHE A 186 2.87 -1.90 8.24
C PHE A 186 2.63 -0.49 7.66
N ALA A 187 2.98 -0.25 6.40
CA ALA A 187 2.64 0.99 5.70
C ALA A 187 1.11 1.17 5.55
N ALA A 188 0.38 0.10 5.27
CA ALA A 188 -1.08 0.12 5.24
C ALA A 188 -1.69 0.40 6.62
N PHE A 189 -1.20 -0.27 7.67
CA PHE A 189 -1.63 0.00 9.05
C PHE A 189 -1.35 1.45 9.47
N ALA A 190 -0.18 2.00 9.12
CA ALA A 190 0.13 3.40 9.35
C ALA A 190 -0.85 4.31 8.59
N THR A 191 -1.19 3.99 7.35
CA THR A 191 -2.15 4.77 6.54
C THR A 191 -3.52 4.88 7.22
N GLY A 192 -4.12 3.76 7.63
CA GLY A 192 -5.38 3.77 8.38
C GLY A 192 -5.26 4.50 9.73
N ALA A 193 -4.14 4.33 10.43
CA ALA A 193 -3.90 4.95 11.72
C ALA A 193 -3.74 6.48 11.65
N PHE A 194 -2.99 6.99 10.67
CA PHE A 194 -2.86 8.43 10.43
C PHE A 194 -4.17 9.06 9.94
N LEU A 195 -4.97 8.34 9.15
CA LEU A 195 -6.32 8.77 8.77
C LEU A 195 -7.21 8.97 10.01
N VAL A 196 -7.32 7.96 10.86
CA VAL A 196 -8.12 8.02 12.11
C VAL A 196 -7.57 9.10 13.06
N ALA A 197 -6.24 9.19 13.21
CA ALA A 197 -5.60 10.19 14.06
C ALA A 197 -5.86 11.62 13.55
N GLY A 198 -5.73 11.87 12.25
CA GLY A 198 -5.91 13.19 11.67
C GLY A 198 -7.37 13.67 11.71
N ILE A 199 -8.33 12.79 11.40
CA ILE A 199 -9.77 13.12 11.56
C ILE A 199 -10.11 13.38 13.03
N SER A 200 -9.56 12.57 13.95
CA SER A 200 -9.73 12.79 15.38
C SER A 200 -9.13 14.12 15.84
N ALA A 201 -7.93 14.48 15.37
CA ALA A 201 -7.29 15.75 15.66
C ALA A 201 -8.13 16.94 15.18
N TRP A 202 -8.72 16.85 13.98
CA TRP A 202 -9.64 17.86 13.46
C TRP A 202 -10.87 18.08 14.33
N LYS A 203 -11.46 17.00 14.85
CA LYS A 203 -12.62 17.07 15.75
C LYS A 203 -12.26 17.60 17.13
N LEU A 204 -11.11 17.18 17.67
CA LEU A 204 -10.59 17.66 18.95
C LEU A 204 -10.30 19.16 18.92
N LEU A 205 -9.72 19.69 17.84
CA LEU A 205 -9.54 21.13 17.64
C LEU A 205 -10.84 21.93 17.69
N ARG A 206 -11.94 21.33 17.25
CA ARG A 206 -13.27 21.93 17.25
C ARG A 206 -14.07 21.64 18.53
N LYS A 207 -13.45 20.95 19.51
CA LYS A 207 -14.08 20.53 20.77
C LYS A 207 -15.39 19.74 20.55
N LYS A 208 -15.44 18.92 19.50
CA LYS A 208 -16.61 18.08 19.16
C LYS A 208 -16.39 16.64 19.59
N ASP A 209 -17.40 16.06 20.25
CA ASP A 209 -17.44 14.65 20.69
C ASP A 209 -16.11 14.17 21.34
N VAL A 210 -15.57 15.01 22.22
CA VAL A 210 -14.19 14.91 22.72
C VAL A 210 -13.85 13.52 23.27
N PRO A 211 -14.67 12.87 24.11
CA PRO A 211 -14.34 11.54 24.62
C PRO A 211 -14.15 10.49 23.50
N PHE A 212 -14.97 10.55 22.45
CA PHE A 212 -14.91 9.63 21.32
C PHE A 212 -13.63 9.83 20.50
N PHE A 213 -13.34 11.07 20.11
CA PHE A 213 -12.19 11.35 19.25
C PHE A 213 -10.87 11.29 20.01
N LYS A 214 -10.86 11.55 21.32
CA LYS A 214 -9.67 11.32 22.17
C LYS A 214 -9.33 9.84 22.27
N THR A 215 -10.34 8.98 22.41
CA THR A 215 -10.15 7.52 22.45
C THR A 215 -9.72 7.00 21.08
N SER A 216 -10.36 7.46 20.00
CA SER A 216 -9.98 7.11 18.62
C SER A 216 -8.54 7.51 18.31
N PHE A 217 -8.14 8.75 18.65
CA PHE A 217 -6.77 9.23 18.49
C PHE A 217 -5.76 8.38 19.28
N THR A 218 -6.12 7.97 20.50
CA THR A 218 -5.21 7.18 21.35
C THR A 218 -4.95 5.79 20.76
N ILE A 219 -5.99 5.09 20.30
CA ILE A 219 -5.82 3.78 19.65
C ILE A 219 -5.02 3.93 18.38
N SER A 220 -5.38 4.90 17.54
CA SER A 220 -4.72 5.06 16.25
C SER A 220 -3.27 5.50 16.39
N ILE A 221 -2.92 6.36 17.36
CA ILE A 221 -1.52 6.78 17.52
C ILE A 221 -0.62 5.65 18.06
N ILE A 222 -1.16 4.71 18.83
CA ILE A 222 -0.44 3.50 19.24
C ILE A 222 -0.12 2.65 18.01
N VAL A 223 -1.12 2.37 17.17
CA VAL A 223 -0.92 1.63 15.92
C VAL A 223 0.05 2.37 15.00
N ALA A 224 -0.12 3.69 14.80
CA ALA A 224 0.77 4.50 13.99
C ALA A 224 2.23 4.44 14.48
N SER A 225 2.45 4.42 15.79
CA SER A 225 3.80 4.36 16.37
C SER A 225 4.46 3.01 16.11
N ILE A 226 3.74 1.92 16.39
CA ILE A 226 4.23 0.55 16.15
C ILE A 226 4.51 0.36 14.66
N SER A 227 3.55 0.73 13.80
CA SER A 227 3.66 0.61 12.36
C SER A 227 4.79 1.45 11.79
N SER A 228 4.94 2.71 12.19
CA SER A 228 5.99 3.59 11.63
C SER A 228 7.39 3.10 11.96
N ILE A 229 7.61 2.56 13.17
CA ILE A 229 8.88 1.93 13.55
C ILE A 229 9.10 0.64 12.74
N ALA A 230 8.09 -0.21 12.64
CA ALA A 230 8.18 -1.45 11.88
C ALA A 230 8.50 -1.19 10.39
N ILE A 231 7.89 -0.19 9.76
CA ILE A 231 8.20 0.24 8.38
C ILE A 231 9.70 0.54 8.24
N ALA A 232 10.29 1.31 9.16
CA ALA A 232 11.71 1.63 9.09
C ALA A 232 12.60 0.40 9.26
N LEU A 233 12.25 -0.53 10.16
CA LEU A 233 13.00 -1.77 10.39
C LEU A 233 12.97 -2.67 9.15
N PHE A 234 11.78 -2.98 8.63
CA PHE A 234 11.64 -3.82 7.45
C PHE A 234 12.16 -3.13 6.19
N GLY A 235 12.04 -1.80 6.09
CA GLY A 235 12.56 -1.02 4.97
C GLY A 235 14.08 -0.99 4.94
N HIS A 236 14.73 -0.89 6.11
CA HIS A 236 16.18 -1.00 6.21
C HIS A 236 16.67 -2.40 5.81
N GLY A 237 16.02 -3.46 6.33
CA GLY A 237 16.35 -4.84 5.95
C GLY A 237 16.14 -5.09 4.45
N GLN A 238 15.05 -4.59 3.87
CA GLN A 238 14.78 -4.67 2.44
C GLN A 238 15.84 -3.94 1.62
N ALA A 239 16.28 -2.75 2.03
CA ALA A 239 17.31 -2.01 1.33
C ALA A 239 18.64 -2.77 1.30
N GLN A 240 19.03 -3.40 2.41
CA GLN A 240 20.24 -4.23 2.47
C GLN A 240 20.14 -5.45 1.56
N PHE A 241 19.00 -6.12 1.56
CA PHE A 241 18.73 -7.23 0.66
C PHE A 241 18.81 -6.81 -0.83
N LEU A 242 18.32 -5.61 -1.16
CA LEU A 242 18.39 -5.07 -2.52
C LEU A 242 19.81 -4.66 -2.94
N VAL A 243 20.70 -4.31 -2.00
CA VAL A 243 22.12 -4.06 -2.33
C VAL A 243 22.77 -5.31 -2.91
N GLU A 244 22.36 -6.51 -2.45
CA GLU A 244 22.88 -7.78 -2.94
C GLU A 244 22.13 -8.28 -4.19
N THR A 245 20.81 -8.16 -4.20
CA THR A 245 19.97 -8.79 -5.23
C THR A 245 19.64 -7.89 -6.42
N GLN A 246 19.60 -6.57 -6.22
CA GLN A 246 19.37 -5.58 -7.29
C GLN A 246 20.28 -4.35 -7.11
N PRO A 247 21.61 -4.52 -7.18
CA PRO A 247 22.57 -3.45 -6.90
C PRO A 247 22.38 -2.23 -7.80
N MET A 248 21.97 -2.40 -9.06
CA MET A 248 21.70 -1.29 -9.98
C MET A 248 20.58 -0.38 -9.48
N LYS A 249 19.51 -0.96 -8.91
CA LYS A 249 18.41 -0.20 -8.30
C LYS A 249 18.92 0.63 -7.14
N MET A 250 19.75 0.05 -6.27
CA MET A 250 20.28 0.73 -5.09
C MET A 250 21.32 1.80 -5.45
N ALA A 251 22.19 1.55 -6.42
CA ALA A 251 23.13 2.55 -6.93
C ALA A 251 22.38 3.75 -7.53
N ALA A 252 21.33 3.51 -8.31
CA ALA A 252 20.47 4.57 -8.83
C ALA A 252 19.68 5.29 -7.73
N SER A 253 19.19 4.57 -6.71
CA SER A 253 18.57 5.17 -5.54
C SER A 253 19.55 5.92 -4.66
N GLU A 254 20.85 5.89 -4.92
CA GLU A 254 21.84 6.73 -4.23
C GLU A 254 22.50 7.75 -5.15
N GLY A 255 22.13 7.77 -6.44
CA GLY A 255 22.73 8.64 -7.45
C GLY A 255 24.21 8.33 -7.66
N LEU A 256 24.64 7.09 -7.42
CA LEU A 256 26.02 6.68 -7.39
C LEU A 256 26.50 6.21 -8.77
N TRP A 257 27.16 7.09 -9.53
CA TRP A 257 27.66 6.79 -10.88
C TRP A 257 28.91 5.92 -10.86
N GLU A 258 29.91 6.33 -10.09
CA GLU A 258 31.17 5.61 -9.88
C GLU A 258 31.16 4.87 -8.54
N ARG A 259 32.02 3.85 -8.39
CA ARG A 259 32.21 3.18 -7.09
C ARG A 259 32.53 4.21 -6.01
N SER A 260 31.86 4.07 -4.86
CA SER A 260 32.08 4.98 -3.73
C SER A 260 33.45 4.78 -3.08
N GLU A 261 33.86 5.76 -2.28
CA GLU A 261 34.95 5.58 -1.31
C GLU A 261 34.61 4.50 -0.27
N ASP A 262 35.62 4.01 0.44
CA ASP A 262 35.48 3.23 1.66
C ASP A 262 36.06 4.03 2.84
N PRO A 263 35.22 4.54 3.76
CA PRO A 263 33.78 4.27 3.88
C PRO A 263 32.90 5.15 2.97
N ALA A 264 31.78 4.58 2.51
CA ALA A 264 30.87 5.19 1.56
C ALA A 264 30.05 6.34 2.21
N PRO A 265 30.07 7.55 1.63
CA PRO A 265 29.22 8.65 2.07
C PRO A 265 27.78 8.52 1.54
N TRP A 266 26.78 8.90 2.34
CA TRP A 266 25.38 8.92 1.93
C TRP A 266 24.99 10.25 1.29
N THR A 267 24.42 10.20 0.08
CA THR A 267 24.03 11.39 -0.67
C THR A 267 22.63 11.83 -0.25
N VAL A 268 22.54 12.93 0.51
CA VAL A 268 21.26 13.48 0.97
C VAL A 268 20.52 14.15 -0.19
N VAL A 269 21.24 14.98 -0.94
CA VAL A 269 20.72 15.76 -2.06
C VAL A 269 21.77 15.81 -3.16
N ALA A 270 21.34 15.67 -4.42
CA ALA A 270 22.22 15.79 -5.57
C ALA A 270 21.51 16.41 -6.78
N GLY A 271 22.27 17.14 -7.59
CA GLY A 271 21.87 17.59 -8.92
C GLY A 271 22.26 16.58 -9.97
N ILE A 272 21.44 15.55 -10.18
CA ILE A 272 21.75 14.42 -11.06
C ILE A 272 21.60 14.81 -12.53
N ASP A 273 22.64 14.57 -13.34
CA ASP A 273 22.63 14.67 -14.80
C ASP A 273 22.79 13.27 -15.42
N PRO A 274 21.68 12.59 -15.77
CA PRO A 274 21.73 11.26 -16.35
C PRO A 274 22.37 11.20 -17.74
N ASP A 275 22.30 12.29 -18.51
CA ASP A 275 22.82 12.32 -19.88
C ASP A 275 24.34 12.34 -19.87
N LYS A 276 24.94 13.03 -18.90
CA LYS A 276 26.38 13.05 -18.66
C LYS A 276 26.88 11.97 -17.70
N GLN A 277 25.96 11.22 -17.08
CA GLN A 277 26.27 10.22 -16.06
C GLN A 277 27.14 10.77 -14.92
N GLU A 278 26.78 11.96 -14.44
CA GLU A 278 27.47 12.65 -13.35
C GLU A 278 26.48 13.39 -12.45
N ASN A 279 26.95 13.80 -11.28
CA ASN A 279 26.20 14.69 -10.39
C ASN A 279 26.84 16.08 -10.42
N THR A 280 26.06 17.09 -10.80
CA THR A 280 26.50 18.49 -10.87
C THR A 280 26.82 19.10 -9.51
N PHE A 281 26.14 18.62 -8.46
CA PHE A 281 26.42 18.95 -7.07
C PHE A 281 25.93 17.81 -6.16
N GLU A 282 26.53 17.68 -4.99
CA GLU A 282 26.18 16.65 -4.00
C GLU A 282 26.33 17.18 -2.57
N LEU A 283 25.36 16.88 -1.72
CA LEU A 283 25.45 17.04 -0.27
C LEU A 283 25.50 15.65 0.37
N LYS A 284 26.62 15.35 1.03
CA LYS A 284 26.93 14.01 1.53
C LYS A 284 27.10 13.98 3.05
N ILE A 285 26.63 12.91 3.69
CA ILE A 285 26.93 12.58 5.09
C ILE A 285 27.99 11.47 5.09
N PRO A 286 29.21 11.71 5.59
CA PRO A 286 30.28 10.72 5.60
C PRO A 286 29.90 9.41 6.31
N TYR A 287 30.46 8.28 5.87
CA TYR A 287 30.32 6.92 6.44
C TYR A 287 28.92 6.30 6.43
N PHE A 288 27.88 7.10 6.21
CA PHE A 288 26.51 6.69 6.49
C PHE A 288 25.96 5.70 5.46
N LEU A 289 26.44 5.74 4.21
CA LEU A 289 25.98 4.80 3.18
C LEU A 289 26.52 3.39 3.45
N SER A 290 27.78 3.23 3.89
CA SER A 290 28.29 1.92 4.30
C SER A 290 27.45 1.31 5.42
N TYR A 291 27.05 2.13 6.41
CA TYR A 291 26.19 1.65 7.48
C TYR A 291 24.81 1.24 6.98
N LEU A 292 24.19 2.06 6.12
CA LEU A 292 22.89 1.75 5.53
C LEU A 292 22.92 0.48 4.65
N SER A 293 24.02 0.25 3.93
CA SER A 293 24.17 -0.89 3.03
C SER A 293 24.60 -2.17 3.74
N TYR A 294 25.47 -2.08 4.75
CA TYR A 294 26.16 -3.26 5.31
C TYR A 294 26.10 -3.37 6.84
N SER A 295 25.40 -2.47 7.54
CA SER A 295 25.36 -2.37 9.02
C SER A 295 26.74 -2.20 9.67
N LYS A 296 27.72 -1.68 8.93
CA LYS A 296 29.09 -1.39 9.39
C LYS A 296 29.59 -0.10 8.75
N PHE A 297 30.46 0.64 9.42
CA PHE A 297 31.05 1.89 8.90
C PHE A 297 32.24 1.65 7.95
N SER A 298 32.17 0.59 7.15
CA SER A 298 33.18 0.23 6.15
C SER A 298 32.54 -0.50 4.96
N GLY A 299 33.23 -0.50 3.83
CA GLY A 299 32.79 -1.08 2.56
C GLY A 299 32.38 -0.02 1.55
N ALA A 300 32.98 -0.09 0.37
CA ALA A 300 32.57 0.66 -0.81
C ALA A 300 31.32 0.04 -1.45
N VAL A 301 30.47 0.90 -2.01
CA VAL A 301 29.28 0.50 -2.77
C VAL A 301 29.59 0.63 -4.26
N THR A 302 29.21 -0.38 -5.04
CA THR A 302 29.42 -0.41 -6.50
C THR A 302 28.57 0.65 -7.19
N GLY A 303 29.17 1.39 -8.12
CA GLY A 303 28.48 2.44 -8.89
C GLY A 303 27.78 1.91 -10.14
N MET A 304 26.86 2.70 -10.68
CA MET A 304 26.04 2.35 -11.85
C MET A 304 26.87 2.03 -13.10
N LYS A 305 28.00 2.69 -13.35
CA LYS A 305 28.81 2.44 -14.56
C LYS A 305 29.47 1.06 -14.56
N GLU A 306 29.96 0.64 -13.39
CA GLU A 306 30.51 -0.71 -13.22
C GLU A 306 29.42 -1.77 -13.36
N LEU A 307 28.27 -1.56 -12.71
CA LEU A 307 27.12 -2.46 -12.82
C LEU A 307 26.55 -2.53 -14.24
N GLN A 308 26.59 -1.42 -14.97
CA GLN A 308 26.16 -1.36 -16.37
C GLN A 308 27.05 -2.24 -17.24
N ALA A 309 28.36 -2.18 -17.07
CA ALA A 309 29.29 -3.05 -17.78
C ALA A 309 29.09 -4.55 -17.43
N GLU A 310 28.83 -4.85 -16.15
CA GLU A 310 28.50 -6.22 -15.71
C GLU A 310 27.19 -6.74 -16.34
N TYR A 311 26.16 -5.89 -16.38
CA TYR A 311 24.87 -6.26 -16.95
C TYR A 311 24.95 -6.38 -18.47
N GLU A 312 25.74 -5.55 -19.16
CA GLU A 312 26.01 -5.72 -20.60
C GLU A 312 26.71 -7.05 -20.90
N ALA A 313 27.66 -7.46 -20.06
CA ALA A 313 28.34 -8.74 -20.20
C ALA A 313 27.39 -9.94 -19.96
N THR A 314 26.43 -9.78 -19.06
CA THR A 314 25.51 -10.86 -18.65
C THR A 314 24.29 -10.98 -19.56
N TYR A 315 23.68 -9.85 -19.92
CA TYR A 315 22.39 -9.79 -20.61
C TYR A 315 22.50 -9.30 -22.07
N GLY A 316 23.71 -8.93 -22.51
CA GLY A 316 23.98 -8.43 -23.84
C GLY A 316 23.96 -6.91 -23.95
N PRO A 317 24.19 -6.35 -25.16
CA PRO A 317 24.26 -4.91 -25.35
C PRO A 317 22.93 -4.22 -25.03
N GLY A 318 22.96 -3.16 -24.20
CA GLY A 318 21.78 -2.36 -23.90
C GLY A 318 21.97 -1.50 -22.66
N ASN A 319 21.10 -0.51 -22.45
CA ASN A 319 21.10 0.30 -21.23
C ASN A 319 20.23 -0.34 -20.14
N TYR A 320 20.83 -0.64 -18.98
CA TYR A 320 20.17 -1.23 -17.83
C TYR A 320 20.05 -0.28 -16.62
N ILE A 321 20.52 0.96 -16.76
CA ILE A 321 20.41 1.97 -15.72
C ILE A 321 18.95 2.49 -15.67
N PRO A 322 18.24 2.36 -14.53
CA PRO A 322 16.88 2.88 -14.41
C PRO A 322 16.88 4.42 -14.40
N PRO A 323 15.72 5.08 -14.56
CA PRO A 323 15.60 6.53 -14.47
C PRO A 323 16.09 7.12 -13.13
N VAL A 324 17.37 7.50 -13.07
CA VAL A 324 18.11 7.81 -11.82
C VAL A 324 17.45 8.93 -11.02
N ARG A 325 17.02 10.02 -11.67
CA ARG A 325 16.35 11.15 -10.98
C ARG A 325 15.09 10.69 -10.25
N THR A 326 14.26 9.90 -10.93
CA THR A 326 13.00 9.41 -10.39
C THR A 326 13.26 8.51 -9.20
N THR A 327 14.15 7.52 -9.34
CA THR A 327 14.51 6.57 -8.28
C THR A 327 15.17 7.26 -7.08
N PHE A 328 16.09 8.20 -7.32
CA PHE A 328 16.76 8.96 -6.27
C PHE A 328 15.76 9.76 -5.44
N TRP A 329 14.94 10.59 -6.08
CA TRP A 329 14.03 11.49 -5.37
C TRP A 329 12.87 10.75 -4.72
N SER A 330 12.34 9.71 -5.35
CA SER A 330 11.29 8.89 -4.75
C SER A 330 11.79 8.21 -3.47
N PHE A 331 13.03 7.72 -3.44
CA PHE A 331 13.65 7.19 -2.22
C PHE A 331 13.75 8.24 -1.09
N ARG A 332 14.20 9.47 -1.39
CA ARG A 332 14.28 10.56 -0.38
C ARG A 332 12.91 10.96 0.14
N ILE A 333 11.93 11.11 -0.74
CA ILE A 333 10.57 11.49 -0.38
C ILE A 333 9.95 10.43 0.52
N MET A 334 10.15 9.14 0.21
CA MET A 334 9.70 8.02 1.02
C MET A 334 10.34 8.05 2.42
N VAL A 335 11.68 8.08 2.51
CA VAL A 335 12.42 8.06 3.78
C VAL A 335 12.11 9.29 4.62
N GLY A 336 12.03 10.48 4.00
CA GLY A 336 11.67 11.73 4.67
C GLY A 336 10.25 11.70 5.24
N SER A 337 9.28 11.20 4.46
CA SER A 337 7.89 11.07 4.91
C SER A 337 7.76 10.03 6.03
N GLY A 338 8.41 8.88 5.91
CA GLY A 338 8.45 7.85 6.95
C GLY A 338 9.09 8.36 8.25
N SER A 339 10.18 9.11 8.16
CA SER A 339 10.82 9.74 9.33
C SER A 339 9.90 10.75 10.02
N ALA A 340 9.20 11.58 9.23
CA ALA A 340 8.20 12.51 9.77
C ALA A 340 7.04 11.77 10.47
N MET A 341 6.56 10.67 9.88
CA MET A 341 5.54 9.81 10.49
C MET A 341 5.99 9.26 11.84
N ILE A 342 7.23 8.73 11.94
CA ILE A 342 7.78 8.23 13.21
C ILE A 342 7.77 9.33 14.28
N LEU A 343 8.29 10.52 13.96
CA LEU A 343 8.37 11.63 14.92
C LEU A 343 6.97 12.07 15.41
N LEU A 344 6.02 12.21 14.48
CA LEU A 344 4.65 12.63 14.79
C LEU A 344 3.90 11.58 15.62
N ALA A 345 4.09 10.30 15.29
CA ALA A 345 3.49 9.18 16.00
C ALA A 345 4.05 9.07 17.42
N LEU A 346 5.38 9.12 17.59
CA LEU A 346 6.03 9.05 18.90
C LEU A 346 5.65 10.24 19.80
N TYR A 347 5.59 11.45 19.26
CA TYR A 347 5.16 12.61 20.04
C TYR A 347 3.68 12.50 20.45
N GLY A 348 2.81 12.03 19.55
CA GLY A 348 1.41 11.78 19.87
C GLY A 348 1.23 10.67 20.90
N LEU A 349 2.02 9.60 20.81
CA LEU A 349 2.04 8.51 21.79
C LEU A 349 2.50 9.04 23.16
N TYR A 350 3.54 9.87 23.22
CA TYR A 350 3.98 10.53 24.45
C TYR A 350 2.84 11.33 25.09
N LEU A 351 2.12 12.15 24.31
CA LEU A 351 0.99 12.94 24.80
C LEU A 351 -0.14 12.05 25.33
N SER A 352 -0.48 10.98 24.61
CA SER A 352 -1.53 10.03 24.99
C SER A 352 -1.17 9.27 26.28
N VAL A 353 0.04 8.71 26.37
CA VAL A 353 0.51 7.95 27.54
C VAL A 353 0.60 8.82 28.79
N ARG A 354 1.05 10.08 28.65
CA ARG A 354 1.11 11.04 29.76
C ARG A 354 -0.25 11.66 30.11
N ARG A 355 -1.34 11.25 29.45
CA ARG A 355 -2.69 11.84 29.59
C ARG A 355 -2.71 13.35 29.33
N LYS A 356 -1.77 13.85 28.53
CA LYS A 356 -1.59 15.27 28.18
C LYS A 356 -2.23 15.64 26.84
N LEU A 357 -3.06 14.77 26.24
CA LEU A 357 -3.70 15.07 24.96
C LEU A 357 -4.57 16.33 25.00
N ASP A 358 -5.19 16.64 26.15
CA ASP A 358 -5.97 17.88 26.33
C ASP A 358 -5.09 19.14 26.37
N GLN A 359 -3.78 18.97 26.61
CA GLN A 359 -2.77 20.03 26.61
C GLN A 359 -2.03 20.10 25.26
N ALA A 360 -2.40 19.27 24.28
CA ALA A 360 -1.77 19.27 22.97
C ALA A 360 -1.93 20.65 22.32
N THR A 361 -0.84 21.16 21.74
CA THR A 361 -0.89 22.47 21.10
C THR A 361 -1.80 22.43 19.88
N PRO A 362 -2.55 23.51 19.59
CA PRO A 362 -3.34 23.59 18.37
C PRO A 362 -2.52 23.37 17.09
N LEU A 363 -1.23 23.72 17.13
CA LEU A 363 -0.28 23.48 16.04
C LEU A 363 -0.10 21.98 15.78
N TYR A 364 0.18 21.18 16.81
CA TYR A 364 0.34 19.73 16.64
C TYR A 364 -0.90 19.08 16.04
N MET A 365 -2.09 19.44 16.53
CA MET A 365 -3.34 18.90 16.00
C MET A 365 -3.56 19.30 14.53
N ARG A 366 -3.18 20.52 14.11
CA ARG A 366 -3.22 20.94 12.70
C ARG A 366 -2.23 20.15 11.85
N ILE A 367 -1.03 19.91 12.36
CA ILE A 367 -0.03 19.06 11.69
C ILE A 367 -0.58 17.66 11.51
N MET A 368 -1.26 17.07 12.51
CA MET A 368 -1.87 15.75 12.38
C MET A 368 -2.96 15.66 11.31
N ILE A 369 -3.66 16.75 11.00
CA ILE A 369 -4.62 16.79 9.88
C ILE A 369 -3.87 16.69 8.55
N VAL A 370 -2.79 17.46 8.39
CA VAL A 370 -1.97 17.41 7.17
C VAL A 370 -1.22 16.08 7.07
N ALA A 371 -0.86 15.49 8.21
CA ALA A 371 -0.18 14.20 8.30
C ALA A 371 -1.01 13.03 7.73
N ILE A 372 -2.32 13.20 7.52
CA ILE A 372 -3.13 12.23 6.75
C ILE A 372 -2.50 11.98 5.38
N ALA A 373 -1.88 12.98 4.75
CA ALA A 373 -1.26 12.85 3.42
C ALA A 373 0.09 12.11 3.44
N LEU A 374 0.81 12.07 4.58
CA LEU A 374 2.18 11.55 4.64
C LEU A 374 2.27 10.07 4.23
N PRO A 375 1.42 9.13 4.72
CA PRO A 375 1.46 7.76 4.27
C PRO A 375 1.21 7.60 2.77
N PHE A 376 0.30 8.38 2.18
CA PHE A 376 0.06 8.32 0.73
C PHE A 376 1.28 8.78 -0.07
N ILE A 377 1.91 9.88 0.33
CA ILE A 377 3.14 10.37 -0.28
C ILE A 377 4.25 9.32 -0.17
N ALA A 378 4.43 8.73 1.02
CA ALA A 378 5.42 7.70 1.26
C ALA A 378 5.16 6.44 0.43
N ASN A 379 3.93 5.94 0.41
CA ASN A 379 3.52 4.75 -0.36
C ASN A 379 3.73 4.96 -1.86
N THR A 380 3.28 6.09 -2.42
CA THR A 380 3.47 6.38 -3.84
C THR A 380 4.95 6.49 -4.18
N ALA A 381 5.74 7.21 -3.37
CA ALA A 381 7.18 7.34 -3.61
C ALA A 381 7.92 6.00 -3.47
N GLY A 382 7.54 5.17 -2.50
CA GLY A 382 8.08 3.82 -2.31
C GLY A 382 7.79 2.90 -3.50
N TRP A 383 6.53 2.84 -3.94
CA TRP A 383 6.18 2.06 -5.14
C TRP A 383 6.87 2.56 -6.40
N VAL A 384 6.99 3.87 -6.57
CA VAL A 384 7.77 4.45 -7.68
C VAL A 384 9.24 4.03 -7.58
N MET A 385 9.86 4.08 -6.41
CA MET A 385 11.24 3.61 -6.20
C MET A 385 11.38 2.12 -6.58
N THR A 386 10.49 1.27 -6.08
CA THR A 386 10.52 -0.18 -6.27
C THR A 386 10.30 -0.58 -7.72
N GLU A 387 9.34 0.03 -8.42
CA GLU A 387 8.92 -0.37 -9.77
C GLU A 387 9.70 0.36 -10.87
N ILE A 388 9.94 1.67 -10.74
CA ILE A 388 10.77 2.40 -11.71
C ILE A 388 12.24 1.99 -11.55
N GLY A 389 12.69 1.70 -10.34
CA GLY A 389 14.03 1.16 -10.09
C GLY A 389 14.27 -0.23 -10.70
N ARG A 390 13.21 -0.97 -11.07
CA ARG A 390 13.33 -2.26 -11.77
C ARG A 390 13.57 -2.10 -13.27
N GLN A 391 13.29 -0.92 -13.84
CA GLN A 391 13.51 -0.67 -15.26
C GLN A 391 14.98 -0.90 -15.65
N PRO A 392 15.26 -1.48 -16.84
CA PRO A 392 14.35 -1.71 -17.96
C PRO A 392 13.58 -3.05 -17.91
N TRP A 393 13.54 -3.71 -16.77
CA TRP A 393 12.93 -5.03 -16.61
C TRP A 393 11.46 -4.96 -16.22
N THR A 394 10.64 -5.78 -16.87
CA THR A 394 9.32 -6.15 -16.32
C THR A 394 9.49 -7.30 -15.34
N VAL A 395 10.28 -8.31 -15.70
CA VAL A 395 10.70 -9.43 -14.84
C VAL A 395 12.21 -9.42 -14.83
N PHE A 396 12.79 -9.15 -13.66
CA PHE A 396 14.23 -8.91 -13.51
C PHE A 396 15.06 -10.06 -14.08
N GLY A 397 15.96 -9.74 -15.03
CA GLY A 397 16.84 -10.70 -15.70
C GLY A 397 16.17 -11.65 -16.71
N LEU A 398 14.84 -11.59 -16.89
CA LEU A 398 14.12 -12.52 -17.78
C LEU A 398 13.33 -11.85 -18.89
N LEU A 399 12.70 -10.70 -18.62
CA LEU A 399 11.83 -10.04 -19.60
C LEU A 399 11.96 -8.53 -19.50
N ARG A 400 12.37 -7.89 -20.59
CA ARG A 400 12.46 -6.43 -20.69
C ARG A 400 11.07 -5.83 -20.91
N THR A 401 10.91 -4.57 -20.51
CA THR A 401 9.64 -3.85 -20.65
C THR A 401 9.22 -3.62 -22.10
N GLU A 402 10.18 -3.49 -23.02
CA GLU A 402 9.90 -3.39 -24.45
C GLU A 402 9.31 -4.68 -25.04
N ASP A 403 9.71 -5.84 -24.52
CA ASP A 403 9.25 -7.16 -24.98
C ASP A 403 7.96 -7.61 -24.28
N SER A 404 7.46 -6.83 -23.32
CA SER A 404 6.31 -7.19 -22.50
C SER A 404 4.97 -6.74 -23.07
N ILE A 405 4.99 -5.81 -24.03
CA ILE A 405 3.82 -5.09 -24.52
C ILE A 405 3.03 -5.91 -25.55
N SER A 406 1.71 -5.75 -25.58
CA SER A 406 0.86 -6.40 -26.59
C SER A 406 1.18 -5.95 -28.02
N ALA A 407 1.52 -6.89 -28.90
CA ALA A 407 1.81 -6.60 -30.32
C ALA A 407 0.66 -5.91 -31.10
N SER A 408 -0.59 -6.04 -30.65
CA SER A 408 -1.78 -5.53 -31.36
C SER A 408 -2.21 -4.11 -30.98
N ILE A 409 -1.63 -3.51 -29.92
CA ILE A 409 -2.09 -2.20 -29.43
C ILE A 409 -1.44 -1.06 -30.21
N ARG A 410 -2.26 -0.06 -30.53
CA ARG A 410 -1.84 1.18 -31.20
C ARG A 410 -1.90 2.33 -30.21
N THR A 411 -1.07 3.35 -30.44
CA THR A 411 -0.97 4.56 -29.60
C THR A 411 -2.33 5.18 -29.25
N HIS A 412 -3.27 5.26 -30.20
CA HIS A 412 -4.58 5.87 -29.96
C HIS A 412 -5.50 5.04 -29.06
N HIS A 413 -5.41 3.69 -29.09
CA HIS A 413 -6.16 2.83 -28.17
C HIS A 413 -5.70 3.04 -26.73
N VAL A 414 -4.38 3.09 -26.53
CA VAL A 414 -3.77 3.29 -25.20
C VAL A 414 -4.07 4.71 -24.70
N LEU A 415 -3.98 5.73 -25.55
CA LEU A 415 -4.30 7.10 -25.17
C LEU A 415 -5.76 7.28 -24.77
N PHE A 416 -6.70 6.72 -25.55
CA PHE A 416 -8.12 6.80 -25.24
C PHE A 416 -8.44 6.13 -23.90
N SER A 417 -7.92 4.92 -23.67
CA SER A 417 -8.14 4.20 -22.42
C SER A 417 -7.41 4.83 -21.23
N LEU A 418 -6.20 5.38 -21.42
CA LEU A 418 -5.49 6.18 -20.41
C LEU A 418 -6.34 7.37 -19.96
N VAL A 419 -6.86 8.16 -20.89
CA VAL A 419 -7.71 9.32 -20.56
C VAL A 419 -8.99 8.86 -19.86
N SER A 420 -9.66 7.84 -20.40
CA SER A 420 -10.91 7.30 -19.85
C SER A 420 -10.73 6.79 -18.42
N PHE A 421 -9.69 6.00 -18.17
CA PHE A 421 -9.36 5.52 -16.82
C PHE A 421 -8.97 6.68 -15.92
N THR A 422 -8.08 7.58 -16.36
CA THR A 422 -7.69 8.73 -15.53
C THR A 422 -8.90 9.56 -15.09
N VAL A 423 -9.82 9.88 -16.00
CA VAL A 423 -11.05 10.61 -15.68
C VAL A 423 -11.92 9.83 -14.69
N LEU A 424 -12.15 8.53 -14.92
CA LEU A 424 -12.96 7.69 -14.04
C LEU A 424 -12.37 7.64 -12.62
N TYR A 425 -11.06 7.40 -12.50
CA TYR A 425 -10.40 7.34 -11.19
C TYR A 425 -10.40 8.70 -10.47
N LEU A 426 -10.25 9.82 -11.19
CA LEU A 426 -10.37 11.16 -10.59
C LEU A 426 -11.78 11.44 -10.08
N ILE A 427 -12.82 10.98 -10.80
CA ILE A 427 -14.22 11.07 -10.33
C ILE A 427 -14.39 10.23 -9.06
N LEU A 428 -13.92 8.99 -9.05
CA LEU A 428 -14.01 8.10 -7.89
C LEU A 428 -13.27 8.67 -6.67
N LEU A 429 -12.06 9.22 -6.86
CA LEU A 429 -11.30 9.88 -5.81
C LEU A 429 -12.02 11.13 -5.28
N GLY A 430 -12.62 11.93 -6.17
CA GLY A 430 -13.43 13.09 -5.79
C GLY A 430 -14.67 12.69 -4.97
N ILE A 431 -15.37 11.64 -5.37
CA ILE A 431 -16.51 11.08 -4.64
C ILE A 431 -16.06 10.58 -3.26
N LEU A 432 -14.95 9.82 -3.19
CA LEU A 432 -14.40 9.33 -1.93
C LEU A 432 -14.09 10.51 -0.99
N ALA A 433 -13.32 11.50 -1.47
CA ALA A 433 -12.94 12.66 -0.66
C ALA A 433 -14.18 13.42 -0.16
N PHE A 434 -15.18 13.62 -1.02
CA PHE A 434 -16.44 14.23 -0.65
C PHE A 434 -17.17 13.42 0.45
N LEU A 435 -17.31 12.11 0.26
CA LEU A 435 -18.00 11.23 1.22
C LEU A 435 -17.24 11.14 2.54
N PHE A 436 -15.91 11.07 2.53
CA PHE A 436 -15.09 11.09 3.75
C PHE A 436 -15.24 12.40 4.52
N VAL A 437 -15.20 13.55 3.84
CA VAL A 437 -15.42 14.85 4.49
C VAL A 437 -16.85 14.96 5.02
N ARG A 438 -17.84 14.47 4.27
CA ARG A 438 -19.24 14.43 4.70
C ARG A 438 -19.42 13.57 5.94
N GLU A 439 -18.84 12.37 5.96
CA GLU A 439 -18.92 11.43 7.07
C GLU A 439 -18.16 11.96 8.29
N ALA A 440 -16.95 12.48 8.09
CA ALA A 440 -16.17 13.10 9.15
C ALA A 440 -16.95 14.23 9.83
N ARG A 441 -17.77 15.00 9.12
CA ARG A 441 -18.55 16.10 9.72
C ARG A 441 -19.65 15.62 10.69
N LYS A 442 -20.21 14.42 10.52
CA LYS A 442 -21.29 13.88 11.37
C LYS A 442 -20.84 13.66 12.81
N SER A 443 -21.79 13.63 13.75
CA SER A 443 -21.51 13.14 15.10
C SER A 443 -21.55 11.61 15.09
N PRO A 444 -20.64 10.91 15.79
CA PRO A 444 -20.71 9.46 15.98
C PRO A 444 -21.95 9.02 16.77
N TYR A 445 -22.72 9.96 17.33
CA TYR A 445 -23.96 9.72 18.06
C TYR A 445 -25.23 9.93 17.22
N ASP A 446 -25.13 10.53 16.03
CA ASP A 446 -26.29 10.79 15.15
C ASP A 446 -26.72 9.55 14.35
N HIS A 447 -25.96 8.46 14.42
CA HIS A 447 -26.30 7.20 13.76
C HIS A 447 -27.42 6.49 14.54
N HIS A 448 -28.66 6.91 14.30
CA HIS A 448 -29.76 5.96 14.33
C HIS A 448 -29.46 4.90 13.27
N ASN A 449 -29.51 3.61 13.64
CA ASN A 449 -29.65 2.54 12.63
C ASN A 449 -30.74 3.05 11.68
N PRO A 450 -30.53 3.13 10.36
CA PRO A 450 -31.70 3.12 9.50
C PRO A 450 -32.42 1.84 9.91
N ASP A 451 -33.64 1.98 10.45
CA ASP A 451 -34.61 0.90 10.38
C ASP A 451 -34.80 0.68 8.89
N VAL A 452 -33.87 -0.07 8.27
CA VAL A 452 -34.10 -0.67 6.98
C VAL A 452 -35.15 -1.70 7.31
N THR A 453 -36.41 -1.30 7.12
CA THR A 453 -37.51 -2.23 6.95
C THR A 453 -37.09 -3.16 5.83
N ILE A 454 -36.51 -4.29 6.20
CA ILE A 454 -36.33 -5.41 5.29
C ILE A 454 -37.75 -5.86 5.06
N ASP A 455 -38.31 -5.45 3.93
CA ASP A 455 -39.53 -6.03 3.39
C ASP A 455 -39.17 -7.49 3.12
N ASP A 456 -39.49 -8.35 4.10
CA ASP A 456 -39.34 -9.78 3.96
C ASP A 456 -40.51 -10.26 3.08
N PRO A 457 -40.27 -10.69 1.83
CA PRO A 457 -41.33 -11.16 0.94
C PRO A 457 -42.01 -12.44 1.47
N TYR A 458 -41.50 -13.02 2.56
CA TYR A 458 -42.03 -14.20 3.23
C TYR A 458 -42.57 -13.92 4.64
N GLN A 459 -42.82 -12.66 5.02
CA GLN A 459 -43.59 -12.37 6.23
C GLN A 459 -45.03 -12.91 6.07
N TYR A 460 -45.19 -14.16 6.49
CA TYR A 460 -46.44 -14.89 6.53
C TYR A 460 -47.39 -14.17 7.50
N GLN A 461 -48.36 -13.43 6.97
CA GLN A 461 -49.51 -12.90 7.72
C GLN A 461 -50.43 -14.07 8.12
N GLY A 462 -49.95 -14.94 9.00
CA GLY A 462 -50.69 -16.08 9.52
C GLY A 462 -51.27 -15.79 10.89
N GLY A 463 -52.52 -15.34 10.92
CA GLY A 463 -53.42 -15.57 12.06
C GLY A 463 -53.99 -14.33 12.73
N LYS A 464 -55.23 -13.98 12.36
CA LYS A 464 -56.36 -13.65 13.27
C LYS A 464 -57.56 -13.13 12.48
N GLN A 465 -58.46 -14.03 12.10
CA GLN A 465 -59.87 -13.86 11.73
C GLN A 465 -60.33 -15.29 11.35
N HIS A 466 -61.07 -16.05 12.15
CA HIS A 466 -62.40 -15.78 12.69
C HIS A 466 -62.63 -16.59 13.98
N ALA A 467 -63.10 -15.92 15.02
CA ALA A 467 -63.87 -16.53 16.08
C ALA A 467 -64.94 -15.52 16.49
N ALA A 468 -66.10 -15.59 15.83
CA ALA A 468 -67.42 -15.18 16.32
C ALA A 468 -68.46 -15.41 15.22
N GLU A 469 -69.50 -16.15 15.62
CA GLU A 469 -70.79 -16.46 14.98
C GLU A 469 -70.83 -17.56 13.91
#